data_AF-A0A2T7PGT2-F1
#
_entry.id   AF-A0A2T7PGT2-F1
#
_cell.length_a   1.000
_cell.length_b   1.000
_cell.length_c   1.000
_cell.angle_alpha   90.00
_cell.angle_beta   90.00
_cell.angle_gamma   90.00
#
_symmetry.space_group_name_H-M   'P 1'
#
loop_
_entity.id
_entity.type
_entity.pdbx_description
1 polymer ?
#
loop_
_entity_poly.entity_id
_entity_poly.type
_entity_poly.pdbx_seq_one_letter_code
_entity_poly.pdbx_strand_id
1 'polypeptide(L)'
;MKRTSSESETEKPSTSVASGRPDEVHTSKMAHEKATKRVGKRPGRKPSKIDVKAKLERSRQSARECRARKKLRYQYLEELVSRREKTVFSLREELERYRRWCQNVDDGFVPDDLREKIVVSDSPVNSKSSPAAVRIKDET
;
A
#
# COMPACT_ATOMS: atom_id res chain seq x y z
N MET A 1 21.62 -53.60 23.62
CA MET A 1 21.82 -53.63 22.15
C MET A 1 22.61 -52.39 21.71
N LYS A 2 23.03 -52.33 20.45
CA LYS A 2 23.94 -51.32 19.82
C LYS A 2 23.42 -49.86 20.02
N ARG A 3 24.28 -48.88 20.36
CA ARG A 3 24.95 -47.85 19.47
C ARG A 3 23.96 -47.03 18.61
N THR A 4 24.08 -45.70 18.39
CA THR A 4 25.20 -44.74 18.57
C THR A 4 24.73 -43.28 18.58
N SER A 5 25.64 -42.39 18.99
CA SER A 5 25.59 -40.91 19.06
C SER A 5 25.04 -40.12 17.87
N SER A 6 24.61 -38.89 18.18
CA SER A 6 25.20 -37.69 17.57
C SER A 6 25.08 -36.47 18.51
N GLU A 7 26.19 -36.09 19.13
CA GLU A 7 26.49 -34.72 19.56
C GLU A 7 26.68 -33.83 18.30
N SER A 8 26.94 -32.52 18.29
CA SER A 8 27.41 -31.55 19.30
C SER A 8 27.07 -30.12 18.84
N GLU A 9 27.00 -29.18 19.79
CA GLU A 9 27.50 -27.77 19.74
C GLU A 9 27.44 -26.99 18.41
N THR A 10 26.88 -25.78 18.36
CA THR A 10 27.50 -24.49 18.78
C THR A 10 26.42 -23.37 18.60
N GLU A 11 26.57 -22.06 18.84
CA GLU A 11 27.71 -21.17 19.15
C GLU A 11 27.19 -19.92 19.95
N LYS A 12 28.04 -18.91 20.15
CA LYS A 12 27.62 -17.49 20.27
C LYS A 12 28.61 -16.61 19.48
N PRO A 13 28.19 -15.82 18.48
CA PRO A 13 29.09 -14.84 17.89
C PRO A 13 28.99 -13.53 18.66
N SER A 14 30.12 -13.12 19.23
CA SER A 14 30.35 -11.75 19.69
C SER A 14 31.36 -11.10 18.74
N THR A 15 30.93 -10.13 17.92
CA THR A 15 31.86 -9.34 17.09
C THR A 15 31.46 -7.87 17.05
N SER A 16 32.35 -7.05 17.60
CA SER A 16 32.37 -5.60 17.46
C SER A 16 33.43 -5.18 16.45
N VAL A 17 33.05 -4.50 15.36
CA VAL A 17 33.93 -3.55 14.64
C VAL A 17 33.04 -2.42 14.08
N ALA A 18 33.56 -1.19 14.09
CA ALA A 18 32.83 0.01 13.68
C ALA A 18 33.40 0.65 12.39
N SER A 19 32.51 1.04 11.48
CA SER A 19 32.72 2.03 10.39
C SER A 19 31.41 2.19 9.59
N GLY A 20 30.89 3.37 9.24
CA GLY A 20 31.14 4.74 9.71
C GLY A 20 30.28 5.77 8.92
N ARG A 21 29.57 6.67 9.62
CA ARG A 21 28.79 7.86 9.11
C ARG A 21 27.62 7.58 8.12
N PRO A 22 26.49 8.30 8.24
CA PRO A 22 26.40 9.73 7.94
C PRO A 22 26.05 10.64 9.13
N ASP A 23 26.13 11.96 8.88
CA ASP A 23 26.14 13.03 9.87
C ASP A 23 24.77 13.37 10.52
N GLU A 24 24.87 13.75 11.80
CA GLU A 24 24.12 14.81 12.51
C GLU A 24 22.70 15.19 12.05
N VAL A 25 21.71 14.79 12.85
CA VAL A 25 20.78 15.77 13.45
C VAL A 25 20.62 15.47 14.94
N HIS A 26 21.48 16.04 15.78
CA HIS A 26 21.27 16.06 17.23
C HIS A 26 19.98 16.82 17.61
N THR A 27 18.97 16.10 18.10
CA THR A 27 18.00 16.66 19.08
C THR A 27 17.89 15.74 20.29
N SER A 28 18.87 15.86 21.18
CA SER A 28 18.90 15.15 22.45
C SER A 28 17.87 15.71 23.43
N LYS A 29 16.99 14.86 23.99
CA LYS A 29 16.68 14.87 25.44
C LYS A 29 15.90 13.64 25.89
N MET A 30 16.29 13.14 27.05
CA MET A 30 15.72 11.95 27.70
C MET A 30 14.42 12.28 28.43
N ALA A 31 13.49 11.34 28.47
CA ALA A 31 12.53 11.19 29.57
C ALA A 31 11.92 9.78 29.58
N HIS A 32 12.46 8.87 30.39
CA HIS A 32 11.77 7.63 30.74
C HIS A 32 10.70 7.93 31.80
N GLU A 33 9.61 8.60 31.43
CA GLU A 33 8.56 9.01 32.37
C GLU A 33 7.20 8.40 32.04
N LYS A 34 6.61 7.72 33.04
CA LYS A 34 5.30 7.06 32.97
C LYS A 34 4.15 8.07 32.91
N ALA A 35 3.92 8.69 31.76
CA ALA A 35 2.86 9.68 31.58
C ALA A 35 1.63 9.15 30.82
N THR A 36 0.98 8.08 31.30
CA THR A 36 -0.42 7.82 30.89
C THR A 36 -1.33 8.88 31.51
N LYS A 37 -1.42 10.07 30.91
CA LYS A 37 -2.45 11.08 31.24
C LYS A 37 -3.82 10.50 30.88
N ARG A 38 -4.41 9.76 31.82
CA ARG A 38 -5.76 9.21 31.71
C ARG A 38 -6.75 10.36 31.73
N VAL A 39 -7.38 10.61 30.59
CA VAL A 39 -8.45 11.59 30.43
C VAL A 39 -9.53 11.37 31.51
N GLY A 40 -9.83 12.44 32.26
CA GLY A 40 -11.12 12.66 32.92
C GLY A 40 -11.68 11.55 33.79
N LYS A 41 -10.93 11.01 34.77
CA LYS A 41 -11.52 10.15 35.80
C LYS A 41 -12.30 11.02 36.79
N ARG A 42 -13.60 11.27 36.53
CA ARG A 42 -14.50 12.04 37.42
C ARG A 42 -14.38 11.51 38.87
N PRO A 43 -13.91 12.32 39.85
CA PRO A 43 -13.78 11.87 41.22
C PRO A 43 -15.17 11.48 41.77
N GLY A 44 -15.23 10.37 42.51
CA GLY A 44 -16.47 9.83 43.09
C GLY A 44 -17.11 8.66 42.34
N ARG A 45 -16.89 8.47 41.03
CA ARG A 45 -17.44 7.28 40.33
C ARG A 45 -16.57 6.05 40.61
N LYS A 46 -17.02 5.18 41.52
CA LYS A 46 -16.47 3.82 41.71
C LYS A 46 -16.29 3.16 40.33
N PRO A 47 -15.14 2.52 40.03
CA PRO A 47 -14.97 1.84 38.75
C PRO A 47 -16.07 0.78 38.65
N SER A 48 -17.00 0.96 37.70
CA SER A 48 -18.02 -0.04 37.41
C SER A 48 -17.33 -1.38 37.20
N LYS A 49 -17.84 -2.45 37.83
CA LYS A 49 -17.39 -3.83 37.63
C LYS A 49 -17.67 -4.26 36.19
N ILE A 50 -16.89 -3.72 35.27
CA ILE A 50 -16.75 -4.22 33.91
C ILE A 50 -16.14 -5.60 34.08
N ASP A 51 -16.92 -6.62 33.71
CA ASP A 51 -16.45 -7.98 33.64
C ASP A 51 -15.13 -8.01 32.87
N VAL A 52 -14.12 -8.65 33.48
CA VAL A 52 -12.79 -8.82 32.91
C VAL A 52 -12.89 -9.51 31.54
N LYS A 53 -13.83 -10.45 31.37
CA LYS A 53 -14.17 -11.10 30.11
C LYS A 53 -14.65 -10.09 29.06
N ALA A 54 -15.56 -9.19 29.42
CA ALA A 54 -16.05 -8.14 28.51
C ALA A 54 -14.97 -7.10 28.13
N LYS A 55 -14.01 -6.81 29.02
CA LYS A 55 -12.85 -5.97 28.68
C LYS A 55 -11.89 -6.70 27.74
N LEU A 56 -11.60 -7.98 28.00
CA LEU A 56 -10.73 -8.80 27.19
C LEU A 56 -11.29 -8.97 25.77
N GLU A 57 -12.60 -9.22 25.63
CA GLU A 57 -13.21 -9.40 24.31
C GLU A 57 -13.24 -8.10 23.49
N ARG A 58 -13.48 -6.93 24.12
CA ARG A 58 -13.31 -5.64 23.43
C ARG A 58 -11.87 -5.41 22.94
N SER A 59 -10.87 -5.84 23.71
CA SER A 59 -9.46 -5.74 23.30
C SER A 59 -9.09 -6.70 22.17
N ARG A 60 -9.72 -7.89 22.12
CA ARG A 60 -9.57 -8.84 21.01
C ARG A 60 -10.26 -8.32 19.75
N GLN A 61 -11.46 -7.77 19.89
CA GLN A 61 -12.24 -7.23 18.79
C GLN A 61 -11.54 -6.03 18.13
N SER A 62 -11.03 -5.07 18.91
CA SER A 62 -10.26 -3.95 18.34
C SER A 62 -8.97 -4.41 17.66
N ALA A 63 -8.31 -5.46 18.15
CA ALA A 63 -7.15 -6.07 17.48
C ALA A 63 -7.53 -6.78 16.16
N ARG A 64 -8.68 -7.47 16.10
CA ARG A 64 -9.24 -8.04 14.86
C ARG A 64 -9.57 -6.94 13.85
N GLU A 65 -10.27 -5.91 14.27
CA GLU A 65 -10.61 -4.76 13.42
C GLU A 65 -9.38 -4.03 12.90
N CYS A 66 -8.35 -3.83 13.72
CA CYS A 66 -7.08 -3.24 13.26
C CYS A 66 -6.47 -4.03 12.10
N ARG A 67 -6.47 -5.37 12.19
CA ARG A 67 -6.00 -6.26 11.11
C ARG A 67 -6.90 -6.18 9.87
N ALA A 68 -8.23 -6.20 10.05
CA ALA A 68 -9.19 -6.11 8.95
C ALA A 68 -9.08 -4.77 8.20
N ARG A 69 -9.01 -3.64 8.92
CA ARG A 69 -8.81 -2.29 8.35
C ARG A 69 -7.46 -2.19 7.62
N LYS A 70 -6.38 -2.76 8.18
CA LYS A 70 -5.06 -2.81 7.54
C LYS A 70 -5.09 -3.63 6.23
N LYS A 71 -5.78 -4.78 6.23
CA LYS A 71 -5.98 -5.60 5.01
C LYS A 71 -6.75 -4.82 3.95
N LEU A 72 -7.90 -4.24 4.30
CA LEU A 72 -8.73 -3.46 3.37
C LEU A 72 -7.97 -2.26 2.78
N ARG A 73 -7.19 -1.54 3.61
CA ARG A 73 -6.35 -0.43 3.15
C ARG A 73 -5.32 -0.87 2.10
N TYR A 74 -4.67 -2.01 2.31
CA TYR A 74 -3.69 -2.51 1.33
C TYR A 74 -4.35 -3.05 0.07
N GLN A 75 -5.48 -3.76 0.17
CA GLN A 75 -6.24 -4.20 -1.00
C GLN A 75 -6.67 -3.02 -1.89
N TYR A 76 -7.11 -1.91 -1.29
CA TYR A 76 -7.46 -0.70 -2.05
C TYR A 76 -6.24 -0.06 -2.73
N LEU A 77 -5.10 0.05 -2.03
CA LEU A 77 -3.86 0.59 -2.61
C LEU A 77 -3.33 -0.31 -3.74
N GLU A 78 -3.39 -1.62 -3.57
CA GLU A 78 -3.03 -2.63 -4.57
C GLU A 78 -3.93 -2.53 -5.81
N GLU A 79 -5.24 -2.34 -5.64
CA GLU A 79 -6.17 -2.13 -6.76
C GLU A 79 -5.89 -0.82 -7.51
N LEU A 80 -5.63 0.28 -6.78
CA LEU A 80 -5.29 1.57 -7.39
C LEU A 80 -4.02 1.49 -8.24
N VAL A 81 -2.96 0.87 -7.71
CA VAL A 81 -1.69 0.66 -8.42
C VAL A 81 -1.92 -0.24 -9.63
N SER A 82 -2.53 -1.41 -9.44
CA SER A 82 -2.84 -2.37 -10.51
C SER A 82 -3.67 -1.74 -11.64
N ARG A 83 -4.64 -0.89 -11.31
CA ARG A 83 -5.47 -0.19 -12.30
C ARG A 83 -4.65 0.83 -13.08
N ARG A 84 -3.80 1.61 -12.39
CA ARG A 84 -2.91 2.59 -13.03
C ARG A 84 -1.89 1.93 -13.95
N GLU A 85 -1.28 0.84 -13.52
CA GLU A 85 -0.32 0.06 -14.31
C GLU A 85 -0.96 -0.49 -15.58
N LYS A 86 -2.16 -1.08 -15.49
CA LYS A 86 -2.92 -1.54 -16.67
C LYS A 86 -3.21 -0.41 -17.67
N THR A 87 -3.61 0.76 -17.21
CA THR A 87 -3.82 1.92 -18.10
C THR A 87 -2.52 2.37 -18.76
N VAL A 88 -1.41 2.44 -17.99
CA VAL A 88 -0.10 2.82 -18.54
C VAL A 88 0.41 1.79 -19.56
N PHE A 89 0.16 0.50 -19.33
CA PHE A 89 0.52 -0.58 -20.24
C PHE A 89 -0.25 -0.49 -21.57
N SER A 90 -1.59 -0.39 -21.53
CA SER A 90 -2.43 -0.22 -22.73
C SER A 90 -1.98 0.98 -23.58
N LEU A 91 -1.77 2.14 -22.95
CA LEU A 91 -1.31 3.34 -23.66
C LEU A 91 0.08 3.18 -24.27
N ARG A 92 0.98 2.41 -23.63
CA ARG A 92 2.31 2.11 -24.21
C ARG A 92 2.21 1.16 -25.40
N GLU A 93 1.38 0.12 -25.33
CA GLU A 93 1.13 -0.79 -26.45
C GLU A 93 0.49 -0.05 -27.64
N GLU A 94 -0.45 0.85 -27.38
CA GLU A 94 -1.07 1.69 -28.40
C GLU A 94 -0.05 2.63 -29.07
N LEU A 95 0.77 3.36 -28.29
CA LEU A 95 1.83 4.22 -28.82
C LEU A 95 2.87 3.44 -29.64
N GLU A 96 3.30 2.28 -29.16
CA GLU A 96 4.26 1.43 -29.85
C GLU A 96 3.66 0.82 -31.13
N ARG A 97 2.35 0.53 -31.17
CA ARG A 97 1.63 0.17 -32.40
C ARG A 97 1.65 1.32 -33.40
N TYR A 98 1.30 2.53 -32.99
CA TYR A 98 1.33 3.71 -33.87
C TYR A 98 2.74 4.00 -34.40
N ARG A 99 3.77 3.87 -33.55
CA ARG A 99 5.17 4.02 -33.96
C ARG A 99 5.57 3.05 -35.07
N ARG A 100 5.21 1.76 -34.94
CA ARG A 100 5.48 0.75 -35.97
C ARG A 100 4.70 1.02 -37.25
N TRP A 101 3.47 1.53 -37.14
CA TRP A 101 2.70 1.94 -38.31
C TRP A 101 3.36 3.12 -39.05
N CYS A 102 3.89 4.12 -38.34
CA CYS A 102 4.69 5.18 -38.98
C CYS A 102 5.90 4.60 -39.72
N GLN A 103 6.69 3.76 -39.05
CA GLN A 103 7.86 3.10 -39.67
C GLN A 103 7.49 2.33 -40.95
N ASN A 104 6.45 1.49 -40.89
CA ASN A 104 5.97 0.76 -42.05
C ASN A 104 5.53 1.70 -43.19
N VAL A 105 4.83 2.79 -42.88
CA VAL A 105 4.38 3.79 -43.87
C VAL A 105 5.57 4.54 -44.48
N ASP A 106 6.57 4.89 -43.69
CA ASP A 106 7.83 5.48 -44.17
C ASP A 106 8.59 4.52 -45.10
N ASP A 107 8.55 3.21 -44.81
CA ASP A 107 9.05 2.13 -45.68
C ASP A 107 8.13 1.84 -46.90
N GLY A 108 7.03 2.58 -47.07
CA GLY A 108 6.07 2.45 -48.19
C GLY A 108 5.03 1.35 -48.04
N PHE A 109 4.98 0.64 -46.90
CA PHE A 109 4.03 -0.42 -46.61
C PHE A 109 2.91 0.06 -45.66
N VAL A 110 1.68 0.16 -46.16
CA VAL A 110 0.53 0.57 -45.34
C VAL A 110 -0.21 -0.68 -44.82
N PRO A 111 -0.08 -1.05 -43.52
CA PRO A 111 -0.70 -2.26 -42.96
C PRO A 111 -2.23 -2.14 -42.85
N ASP A 112 -2.94 -3.26 -42.96
CA ASP A 112 -4.41 -3.26 -43.04
C ASP A 112 -5.10 -2.76 -41.75
N ASP A 113 -4.57 -3.11 -40.58
CA ASP A 113 -5.04 -2.59 -39.28
C ASP A 113 -5.06 -1.05 -39.23
N LEU A 114 -4.09 -0.38 -39.89
CA LEU A 114 -4.03 1.08 -39.98
C LEU A 114 -5.12 1.61 -40.92
N ARG A 115 -5.36 0.93 -42.05
CA ARG A 115 -6.41 1.30 -43.01
C ARG A 115 -7.79 1.26 -42.37
N GLU A 116 -8.10 0.20 -41.62
CA GLU A 116 -9.36 0.06 -40.89
C GLU A 116 -9.57 1.23 -39.91
N LYS A 117 -8.54 1.59 -39.13
CA LYS A 117 -8.62 2.68 -38.16
C LYS A 117 -8.80 4.06 -38.77
N ILE A 118 -8.17 4.34 -39.91
CA ILE A 118 -8.35 5.61 -40.62
C ILE A 118 -9.81 5.72 -41.13
N VAL A 119 -10.34 4.66 -41.76
CA VAL A 119 -11.72 4.66 -42.30
C VAL A 119 -12.80 4.83 -41.22
N VAL A 120 -12.57 4.32 -40.00
CA VAL A 120 -13.51 4.50 -38.87
C VAL A 120 -13.47 5.92 -38.26
N SER A 121 -12.39 6.68 -38.50
CA SER A 121 -12.14 7.99 -37.86
C SER A 121 -13.03 9.13 -38.36
N ASP A 122 -13.71 8.96 -39.50
CA ASP A 122 -14.66 9.93 -40.06
C ASP A 122 -16.02 9.98 -39.32
N SER A 123 -16.14 9.30 -38.17
CA SER A 123 -17.35 9.28 -37.33
C SER A 123 -17.21 10.18 -36.07
N PRO A 124 -18.28 10.92 -35.67
CA PRO A 124 -18.16 11.97 -34.66
C PRO A 124 -17.88 11.42 -33.25
N VAL A 125 -16.79 11.91 -32.64
CA VAL A 125 -16.30 11.50 -31.32
C VAL A 125 -17.32 11.71 -30.19
N ASN A 126 -17.73 10.63 -29.54
CA ASN A 126 -18.67 10.65 -28.41
C ASN A 126 -17.98 11.14 -27.11
N SER A 127 -18.26 12.38 -26.71
CA SER A 127 -17.68 13.07 -25.56
C SER A 127 -18.23 12.59 -24.20
N LYS A 128 -17.97 11.32 -23.83
CA LYS A 128 -18.46 10.73 -22.57
C LYS A 128 -17.39 9.96 -21.76
N SER A 129 -16.43 10.70 -21.20
CA SER A 129 -15.60 10.20 -20.07
C SER A 129 -14.96 11.31 -19.23
N SER A 130 -15.72 12.36 -18.88
CA SER A 130 -15.35 13.26 -17.78
C SER A 130 -15.98 12.75 -16.47
N PRO A 131 -15.22 12.16 -15.53
CA PRO A 131 -15.75 11.82 -14.22
C PRO A 131 -15.99 13.11 -13.44
N ALA A 132 -17.27 13.42 -13.21
CA ALA A 132 -17.68 14.64 -12.51
C ALA A 132 -17.00 14.78 -11.14
N ALA A 133 -16.55 16.00 -10.83
CA ALA A 133 -15.87 16.30 -9.58
C ALA A 133 -16.72 15.90 -8.36
N VAL A 134 -16.18 15.01 -7.52
CA VAL A 134 -16.81 14.64 -6.24
C VAL A 134 -16.72 15.84 -5.30
N ARG A 135 -17.80 16.62 -5.27
CA ARG A 135 -17.95 17.79 -4.41
C ARG A 135 -18.14 17.31 -2.97
N ILE A 136 -17.05 17.29 -2.20
CA ILE A 136 -17.09 17.03 -0.76
C ILE A 136 -18.02 18.08 -0.12
N LYS A 137 -19.02 17.61 0.62
CA LYS A 137 -19.83 18.47 1.48
C LYS A 137 -19.19 18.48 2.84
N ASP A 138 -18.71 19.64 3.26
CA ASP A 138 -18.39 19.88 4.66
C ASP A 138 -19.70 20.04 5.43
N GLU A 139 -19.95 19.14 6.39
CA GLU A 139 -21.09 19.24 7.32
C GLU A 139 -20.66 20.03 8.57
N THR A 140 -21.51 20.97 8.98
CA THR A 140 -21.40 21.81 10.19
C THR A 140 -21.99 21.14 11.42
#